data_AF-A0A966PU03-F1
#
_entry.id   AF-A0A966PU03-F1
#
_cell.length_a   1.000
_cell.length_b   1.000
_cell.length_c   1.000
_cell.angle_alpha   90.00
_cell.angle_beta   90.00
_cell.angle_gamma   90.00
#
_symmetry.space_group_name_H-M   'P 1'
#
loop_
_entity.id
_entity.type
_entity.pdbx_description
1 polymer ?
#
loop_
_entity_poly.entity_id
_entity_poly.type
_entity_poly.pdbx_seq_one_letter_code
_entity_poly.pdbx_strand_id
1 'polypeptide(L)'
;MAVRTPLYHDDTSSASTPILKQMSAGQITAIKNAFKQLYFQSPSVRLNVIASGGNMKLPDNSAMTNTRLVAGAYSTDTAAFPNEETTQEPQIQTVEYDRLNQTIESVTQPTNASNIEYPIYYYTDGASQPILKSMTLQDMYDTFAEAVVTNDLSVGGAVYTVSTSTTEAGYTEVSGDETPFFLDTRANPAGYNAAEIPETEDSTTTQEVQNYYLHKKNYVTPAYQAPARLTSTGNIITPSTETWNTVFQSIIRYMAANVEGYRLRYSINGSGSTCGTAMTDTRLEGGDGVYQTFEASVDDYRSQEFPDGSSTIISTYELKVNQI
;
A
#
# COMPACT_ATOMS: atom_id res chain seq x y z
N MET A 1 -7.57 -27.46 -13.12
CA MET A 1 -6.50 -27.05 -12.20
C MET A 1 -5.95 -28.29 -11.54
N ALA A 2 -4.63 -28.48 -11.54
CA ALA A 2 -3.98 -29.67 -11.00
C ALA A 2 -2.80 -29.26 -10.11
N VAL A 3 -2.98 -29.39 -8.80
CA VAL A 3 -1.90 -29.23 -7.82
C VAL A 3 -0.94 -30.42 -7.97
N ARG A 4 0.36 -30.13 -8.10
CA ARG A 4 1.41 -31.17 -8.18
C ARG A 4 2.18 -31.27 -6.88
N THR A 5 2.74 -32.44 -6.64
CA THR A 5 3.71 -32.67 -5.56
C THR A 5 5.09 -32.81 -6.19
N PRO A 6 5.92 -31.75 -6.16
CA PRO A 6 7.25 -31.80 -6.74
C PRO A 6 8.15 -32.81 -6.03
N LEU A 7 9.22 -33.19 -6.69
CA LEU A 7 10.27 -34.02 -6.11
C LEU A 7 11.48 -33.17 -5.70
N TYR A 8 12.22 -33.64 -4.72
CA TYR A 8 13.54 -33.13 -4.36
C TYR A 8 14.54 -34.30 -4.26
N HIS A 9 15.81 -33.99 -4.42
CA HIS A 9 16.90 -34.94 -4.22
C HIS A 9 17.15 -35.11 -2.71
N ASP A 10 17.13 -36.36 -2.23
CA ASP A 10 17.45 -36.65 -0.83
C ASP A 10 18.93 -37.06 -0.70
N ASP A 11 19.73 -36.12 -0.21
CA ASP A 11 21.18 -36.30 0.01
C ASP A 11 21.50 -37.23 1.19
N THR A 12 20.50 -37.71 1.94
CA THR A 12 20.64 -38.76 2.95
C THR A 12 20.49 -40.18 2.37
N SER A 13 20.47 -40.30 1.04
CA SER A 13 20.24 -41.56 0.34
C SER A 13 21.33 -42.60 0.57
N SER A 14 20.91 -43.85 0.72
CA SER A 14 21.74 -45.06 0.68
C SER A 14 21.21 -45.96 -0.44
N ALA A 15 21.87 -47.09 -0.73
CA ALA A 15 21.39 -48.08 -1.71
C ALA A 15 19.96 -48.60 -1.46
N SER A 16 19.37 -48.33 -0.28
CA SER A 16 18.03 -48.75 0.14
C SER A 16 17.00 -47.61 0.22
N THR A 17 17.39 -46.35 -0.07
CA THR A 17 16.50 -45.18 0.01
C THR A 17 16.35 -44.53 -1.37
N PRO A 18 15.12 -44.23 -1.86
CA PRO A 18 14.95 -43.59 -3.14
C PRO A 18 15.62 -42.21 -3.16
N ILE A 19 16.43 -41.98 -4.20
CA ILE A 19 17.21 -40.76 -4.42
C ILE A 19 16.30 -39.53 -4.68
N LEU A 20 15.07 -39.77 -5.17
CA LEU A 20 14.04 -38.75 -5.33
C LEU A 20 12.88 -38.99 -4.37
N LYS A 21 12.48 -37.95 -3.65
CA LYS A 21 11.33 -37.98 -2.74
C LYS A 21 10.33 -36.88 -3.08
N GLN A 22 9.05 -37.18 -2.88
CA GLN A 22 8.00 -36.18 -2.93
C GLN A 22 8.18 -35.16 -1.81
N MET A 23 8.00 -33.88 -2.14
CA MET A 23 8.00 -32.82 -1.14
C MET A 23 6.80 -32.98 -0.21
N SER A 24 7.03 -32.83 1.09
CA SER A 24 5.98 -32.74 2.09
C SER A 24 5.18 -31.44 1.95
N ALA A 25 3.99 -31.40 2.55
CA ALA A 25 3.18 -30.18 2.62
C ALA A 25 3.95 -28.99 3.23
N GLY A 26 4.75 -29.22 4.27
CA GLY A 26 5.58 -28.17 4.89
C GLY A 26 6.64 -27.62 3.95
N GLN A 27 7.29 -28.47 3.14
CA GLN A 27 8.26 -28.02 2.15
C GLN A 27 7.59 -27.25 1.00
N ILE A 28 6.38 -27.62 0.58
CA ILE A 28 5.58 -26.86 -0.39
C ILE A 28 5.19 -25.49 0.18
N THR A 29 4.78 -25.43 1.44
CA THR A 29 4.49 -24.15 2.13
C THR A 29 5.74 -23.27 2.21
N ALA A 30 6.93 -23.84 2.44
CA ALA A 30 8.17 -23.09 2.42
C ALA A 30 8.46 -22.46 1.03
N ILE A 31 8.16 -23.18 -0.07
CA ILE A 31 8.24 -22.61 -1.42
C ILE A 31 7.20 -21.49 -1.60
N LYS A 32 5.96 -21.66 -1.15
CA LYS A 32 4.94 -20.59 -1.20
C LYS A 32 5.41 -19.33 -0.46
N ASN A 33 6.02 -19.50 0.72
CA ASN A 33 6.65 -18.38 1.43
C ASN A 33 7.81 -17.77 0.62
N ALA A 34 8.58 -18.56 -0.14
CA ALA A 34 9.59 -18.02 -1.05
C ALA A 34 8.97 -17.13 -2.13
N PHE A 35 7.88 -17.55 -2.77
CA PHE A 35 7.12 -16.71 -3.72
C PHE A 35 6.68 -15.38 -3.08
N LYS A 36 6.11 -15.45 -1.87
CA LYS A 36 5.69 -14.27 -1.10
C LYS A 36 6.84 -13.30 -0.84
N GLN A 37 7.95 -13.80 -0.29
CA GLN A 37 9.11 -12.99 0.02
C GLN A 37 9.71 -12.36 -1.26
N LEU A 38 9.88 -13.14 -2.32
CA LEU A 38 10.41 -12.64 -3.58
C LEU A 38 9.53 -11.55 -4.22
N TYR A 39 8.21 -11.58 -3.97
CA TYR A 39 7.31 -10.49 -4.34
C TYR A 39 7.54 -9.23 -3.48
N PHE A 40 7.71 -9.36 -2.15
CA PHE A 40 8.05 -8.21 -1.30
C PHE A 40 9.35 -7.53 -1.72
N GLN A 41 10.35 -8.33 -2.12
CA GLN A 41 11.61 -7.82 -2.65
C GLN A 41 11.38 -6.96 -3.91
N SER A 42 10.63 -7.48 -4.87
CA SER A 42 10.39 -6.81 -6.16
C SER A 42 8.92 -6.93 -6.61
N PRO A 43 8.02 -6.08 -6.08
CA PRO A 43 6.61 -6.11 -6.46
C PRO A 43 6.44 -5.65 -7.91
N SER A 44 5.54 -6.29 -8.66
CA SER A 44 5.14 -5.82 -10.00
C SER A 44 4.03 -4.78 -9.95
N VAL A 45 3.34 -4.63 -8.82
CA VAL A 45 2.35 -3.57 -8.56
C VAL A 45 2.91 -2.73 -7.43
N ARG A 46 3.38 -1.52 -7.77
CA ARG A 46 4.15 -0.67 -6.88
C ARG A 46 3.38 0.59 -6.53
N LEU A 47 3.43 0.96 -5.26
CA LEU A 47 3.00 2.27 -4.78
C LEU A 47 4.23 3.13 -4.47
N ASN A 48 4.18 4.39 -4.87
CA ASN A 48 5.14 5.42 -4.50
C ASN A 48 4.39 6.66 -4.00
N VAL A 49 5.05 7.41 -3.10
CA VAL A 49 4.61 8.75 -2.69
C VAL A 49 5.22 9.77 -3.64
N ILE A 50 4.41 10.68 -4.18
CA ILE A 50 4.83 11.76 -5.06
C ILE A 50 4.34 13.12 -4.54
N ALA A 51 4.86 14.21 -5.10
CA ALA A 51 4.50 15.56 -4.67
C ALA A 51 3.03 15.89 -4.96
N SER A 52 2.57 15.60 -6.18
CA SER A 52 1.18 15.81 -6.63
C SER A 52 0.91 15.01 -7.92
N GLY A 53 -0.36 14.94 -8.35
CA GLY A 53 -0.75 14.30 -9.60
C GLY A 53 -0.80 12.76 -9.56
N GLY A 54 -0.98 12.19 -8.37
CA GLY A 54 -1.16 10.75 -8.16
C GLY A 54 -2.35 10.19 -8.93
N ASN A 55 -2.24 8.92 -9.34
CA ASN A 55 -3.30 8.22 -10.07
C ASN A 55 -4.25 7.41 -9.17
N MET A 56 -4.03 7.43 -7.86
CA MET A 56 -4.87 6.73 -6.89
C MET A 56 -5.97 7.66 -6.37
N LYS A 57 -7.06 7.71 -7.13
CA LYS A 57 -8.25 8.51 -6.83
C LYS A 57 -9.28 7.72 -6.01
N LEU A 58 -10.23 8.47 -5.43
CA LEU A 58 -11.46 7.92 -4.87
C LEU A 58 -12.33 7.28 -5.97
N PRO A 59 -13.33 6.44 -5.61
CA PRO A 59 -14.17 5.76 -6.59
C PRO A 59 -14.95 6.68 -7.54
N ASP A 60 -15.19 7.93 -7.13
CA ASP A 60 -15.83 9.00 -7.92
C ASP A 60 -14.83 9.85 -8.73
N ASN A 61 -13.56 9.42 -8.79
CA ASN A 61 -12.45 10.09 -9.44
C ASN A 61 -11.97 11.41 -8.79
N SER A 62 -12.42 11.71 -7.57
CA SER A 62 -11.92 12.84 -6.78
C SER A 62 -10.62 12.50 -6.01
N ALA A 63 -9.89 13.52 -5.57
CA ALA A 63 -8.74 13.39 -4.68
C ALA A 63 -9.19 13.16 -3.23
N MET A 64 -8.33 12.59 -2.39
CA MET A 64 -8.52 12.74 -0.94
C MET A 64 -8.39 14.23 -0.57
N THR A 65 -9.11 14.68 0.45
CA THR A 65 -9.07 16.08 0.89
C THR A 65 -8.85 16.18 2.39
N ASN A 66 -8.11 17.19 2.82
CA ASN A 66 -8.19 17.69 4.19
C ASN A 66 -8.92 19.03 4.16
N THR A 67 -9.83 19.23 5.10
CA THR A 67 -10.60 20.46 5.22
C THR A 67 -10.39 21.09 6.58
N ARG A 68 -10.12 22.40 6.61
CA ARG A 68 -10.01 23.17 7.85
C ARG A 68 -10.80 24.46 7.75
N LEU A 69 -11.25 24.97 8.89
CA LEU A 69 -11.73 26.34 8.95
C LEU A 69 -10.53 27.31 8.93
N VAL A 70 -10.71 28.43 8.26
CA VAL A 70 -9.86 29.61 8.34
C VAL A 70 -10.73 30.79 8.75
N ALA A 71 -10.15 31.81 9.36
CA ALA A 71 -10.90 33.00 9.71
C ALA A 71 -11.52 33.65 8.48
N GLY A 72 -12.64 34.34 8.67
CA GLY A 72 -13.24 35.13 7.61
C GLY A 72 -12.41 36.35 7.28
N ALA A 73 -12.74 37.04 6.19
CA ALA A 73 -12.06 38.28 5.81
C ALA A 73 -12.23 39.36 6.88
N TYR A 74 -11.12 39.95 7.30
CA TYR A 74 -11.16 41.12 8.18
C TYR A 74 -11.88 42.30 7.50
N SER A 75 -12.57 43.09 8.31
CA SER A 75 -13.17 44.36 7.92
C SER A 75 -12.51 45.51 8.68
N THR A 76 -12.49 46.72 8.10
CA THR A 76 -11.95 47.92 8.74
C THR A 76 -12.87 49.11 8.53
N ASP A 77 -12.89 50.02 9.50
CA ASP A 77 -13.56 51.32 9.44
C ASP A 77 -12.74 52.36 10.23
N THR A 78 -12.88 53.64 9.88
CA THR A 78 -12.05 54.72 10.44
C THR A 78 -12.62 55.32 11.73
N ALA A 79 -13.84 54.96 12.12
CA ALA A 79 -14.56 55.60 13.22
C ALA A 79 -15.08 54.63 14.28
N ALA A 80 -15.34 53.36 13.93
CA ALA A 80 -15.81 52.34 14.87
C ALA A 80 -15.51 50.93 14.36
N PHE A 81 -15.60 49.91 15.23
CA PHE A 81 -15.49 48.52 14.79
C PHE A 81 -16.66 48.13 13.88
N PRO A 82 -16.41 47.52 12.71
CA PRO A 82 -17.46 46.87 11.92
C PRO A 82 -18.25 45.86 12.75
N ASN A 83 -19.57 45.85 12.63
CA ASN A 83 -20.46 44.97 13.42
C ASN A 83 -20.29 43.49 13.02
N GLU A 84 -20.49 42.59 13.98
CA GLU A 84 -20.48 41.13 13.79
C GLU A 84 -21.38 40.69 12.62
N GLU A 85 -22.62 41.18 12.54
CA GLU A 85 -23.54 40.87 11.44
C GLU A 85 -23.04 41.28 10.03
N THR A 86 -21.98 42.09 9.96
CA THR A 86 -21.39 42.57 8.71
C THR A 86 -20.00 41.99 8.42
N THR A 87 -19.41 41.28 9.38
CA THR A 87 -18.15 40.56 9.19
C THR A 87 -18.40 39.20 8.52
N GLN A 88 -17.35 38.64 7.92
CA GLN A 88 -17.45 37.35 7.25
C GLN A 88 -17.17 36.24 8.26
N GLU A 89 -18.04 35.24 8.27
CA GLU A 89 -17.89 33.97 9.01
C GLU A 89 -16.61 33.21 8.64
N PRO A 90 -16.08 32.34 9.52
CA PRO A 90 -15.01 31.42 9.18
C PRO A 90 -15.32 30.59 7.91
N GLN A 91 -14.35 30.50 7.01
CA GLN A 91 -14.51 29.82 5.72
C GLN A 91 -13.83 28.45 5.74
N ILE A 92 -14.33 27.52 4.93
CA ILE A 92 -13.67 26.23 4.75
C ILE A 92 -12.57 26.35 3.70
N GLN A 93 -11.35 26.00 4.09
CA GLN A 93 -10.24 25.76 3.18
C GLN A 93 -10.08 24.26 2.95
N THR A 94 -9.96 23.87 1.69
CA THR A 94 -9.76 22.47 1.27
C THR A 94 -8.40 22.31 0.61
N VAL A 95 -7.64 21.32 1.06
CA VAL A 95 -6.38 20.89 0.44
C VAL A 95 -6.57 19.51 -0.14
N GLU A 96 -6.26 19.35 -1.43
CA GLU A 96 -6.30 18.06 -2.12
C GLU A 96 -4.99 17.29 -1.96
N TYR A 97 -5.09 15.98 -1.72
CA TYR A 97 -3.98 15.06 -1.57
C TYR A 97 -3.94 14.03 -2.70
N ASP A 98 -3.23 14.38 -3.76
CA ASP A 98 -2.92 13.52 -4.90
C ASP A 98 -1.49 12.99 -4.84
N ARG A 99 -1.14 12.32 -3.75
CA ARG A 99 0.26 11.98 -3.46
C ARG A 99 0.60 10.51 -3.65
N LEU A 100 -0.37 9.65 -3.99
CA LEU A 100 -0.14 8.24 -4.22
C LEU A 100 -0.22 7.87 -5.70
N ASN A 101 0.80 7.15 -6.18
CA ASN A 101 0.86 6.65 -7.54
C ASN A 101 1.06 5.13 -7.55
N GLN A 102 0.15 4.44 -8.22
CA GLN A 102 0.28 3.02 -8.53
C GLN A 102 0.92 2.84 -9.91
N THR A 103 1.98 2.05 -9.96
CA THR A 103 2.60 1.58 -11.22
C THR A 103 2.43 0.08 -11.33
N ILE A 104 1.89 -0.38 -12.46
CA ILE A 104 1.87 -1.80 -12.83
C ILE A 104 2.99 -2.01 -13.82
N GLU A 105 4.01 -2.78 -13.42
CA GLU A 105 5.16 -3.05 -14.27
C GLU A 105 4.77 -3.95 -15.44
N SER A 106 5.36 -3.68 -16.61
CA SER A 106 5.24 -4.57 -17.77
C SER A 106 6.14 -5.79 -17.54
N VAL A 107 5.53 -6.88 -17.09
CA VAL A 107 6.22 -8.15 -16.83
C VAL A 107 5.90 -9.13 -17.95
N THR A 108 6.91 -9.75 -18.53
CA THR A 108 6.74 -10.79 -19.55
C THR A 108 6.32 -12.11 -18.92
N GLN A 109 5.56 -12.91 -19.66
CA GLN A 109 5.21 -14.25 -19.19
C GLN A 109 6.49 -15.08 -19.01
N PRO A 110 6.69 -15.73 -17.85
CA PRO A 110 7.79 -16.64 -17.67
C PRO A 110 7.75 -17.73 -18.73
N THR A 111 8.88 -17.96 -19.38
CA THR A 111 9.01 -19.05 -20.34
C THR A 111 9.32 -20.36 -19.63
N ASN A 112 8.88 -21.47 -20.23
CA ASN A 112 9.37 -22.82 -19.96
C ASN A 112 9.68 -23.48 -21.31
N ALA A 113 10.56 -22.85 -22.09
CA ALA A 113 10.68 -23.10 -23.53
C ALA A 113 11.02 -24.57 -23.84
N SER A 114 11.72 -25.24 -22.92
CA SER A 114 12.15 -26.63 -23.07
C SER A 114 11.33 -27.61 -22.22
N ASN A 115 10.27 -27.18 -21.52
CA ASN A 115 9.49 -28.00 -20.57
C ASN A 115 10.35 -28.73 -19.52
N ILE A 116 11.42 -28.08 -19.05
CA ILE A 116 12.39 -28.63 -18.08
C ILE A 116 12.85 -27.59 -17.05
N GLU A 117 12.42 -26.33 -17.17
CA GLU A 117 12.88 -25.24 -16.31
C GLU A 117 12.21 -25.26 -14.94
N TYR A 118 11.12 -26.03 -14.80
CA TYR A 118 10.29 -26.15 -13.62
C TYR A 118 10.47 -27.50 -12.91
N PRO A 119 9.98 -27.62 -11.66
CA PRO A 119 10.14 -28.83 -10.88
C PRO A 119 9.59 -30.08 -11.58
N ILE A 120 10.18 -31.24 -11.30
CA ILE A 120 9.62 -32.52 -11.70
C ILE A 120 8.65 -33.08 -10.65
N TYR A 121 7.69 -33.87 -11.11
CA TYR A 121 6.76 -34.64 -10.29
C TYR A 121 6.55 -36.05 -10.86
N TYR A 122 6.03 -36.97 -10.04
CA TYR A 122 5.58 -38.28 -10.51
C TYR A 122 4.22 -38.14 -11.21
N TYR A 123 4.15 -38.57 -12.46
CA TYR A 123 2.93 -38.61 -13.27
C TYR A 123 2.55 -40.06 -13.58
N THR A 124 1.26 -40.37 -13.48
CA THR A 124 0.71 -41.68 -13.79
C THR A 124 -0.47 -41.52 -14.72
N ASP A 125 -0.39 -42.08 -15.92
CA ASP A 125 -1.46 -42.04 -16.93
C ASP A 125 -2.16 -43.41 -17.03
N GLY A 126 -2.62 -43.92 -15.88
CA GLY A 126 -3.14 -45.30 -15.78
C GLY A 126 -2.09 -46.41 -15.99
N ALA A 127 -0.81 -46.06 -16.17
CA ALA A 127 0.31 -47.01 -16.26
C ALA A 127 0.66 -47.61 -14.87
N SER A 128 1.22 -48.82 -14.86
CA SER A 128 1.59 -49.53 -13.63
C SER A 128 2.78 -48.93 -12.87
N GLN A 129 3.53 -47.99 -13.47
CA GLN A 129 4.68 -47.33 -12.87
C GLN A 129 4.64 -45.81 -13.15
N PRO A 130 4.99 -44.96 -12.18
CA PRO A 130 5.04 -43.52 -12.38
C PRO A 130 6.19 -43.14 -13.31
N ILE A 131 5.96 -42.15 -14.18
CA ILE A 131 7.01 -41.50 -14.98
C ILE A 131 7.33 -40.12 -14.42
N LEU A 132 8.54 -39.63 -14.69
CA LEU A 132 8.92 -38.26 -14.34
C LEU A 132 8.41 -37.29 -15.39
N LYS A 133 7.79 -36.21 -14.94
CA LYS A 133 7.33 -35.13 -15.81
C LYS A 133 7.68 -33.79 -15.19
N SER A 134 8.14 -32.83 -16.00
CA SER A 134 8.27 -31.45 -15.56
C SER A 134 6.90 -30.81 -15.41
N MET A 135 6.75 -29.98 -14.38
CA MET A 135 5.62 -29.09 -14.22
C MET A 135 5.54 -28.13 -15.42
N THR A 136 4.31 -27.83 -15.82
CA THR A 136 3.98 -26.73 -16.74
C THR A 136 3.91 -25.40 -15.99
N LEU A 137 3.81 -24.29 -16.72
CA LEU A 137 3.56 -22.99 -16.08
C LEU A 137 2.22 -22.98 -15.31
N GLN A 138 1.19 -23.65 -15.85
CA GLN A 138 -0.08 -23.78 -15.15
C GLN A 138 0.05 -24.59 -13.86
N ASP A 139 0.83 -25.68 -13.87
CA ASP A 139 1.09 -26.43 -12.64
C ASP A 139 1.82 -25.55 -11.59
N MET A 140 2.71 -24.65 -12.02
CA MET A 140 3.39 -23.69 -11.12
C MET A 140 2.42 -22.66 -10.52
N TYR A 141 1.47 -22.18 -11.33
CA TYR A 141 0.40 -21.30 -10.87
C TYR A 141 -0.46 -22.01 -9.81
N ASP A 142 -1.07 -23.13 -10.19
CA ASP A 142 -2.01 -23.89 -9.36
C ASP A 142 -1.37 -24.37 -8.04
N THR A 143 -0.10 -24.80 -8.10
CA THR A 143 0.58 -25.40 -6.95
C THR A 143 1.08 -24.34 -5.96
N PHE A 144 1.58 -23.20 -6.46
CA PHE A 144 2.29 -22.22 -5.64
C PHE A 144 1.68 -20.82 -5.71
N ALA A 145 1.67 -20.21 -6.88
CA ALA A 145 1.52 -18.76 -7.00
C ALA A 145 0.09 -18.27 -6.69
N GLU A 146 -0.94 -19.00 -7.12
CA GLU A 146 -2.34 -18.60 -6.90
C GLU A 146 -2.66 -18.48 -5.41
N ALA A 147 -2.25 -19.48 -4.63
CA ALA A 147 -2.46 -19.48 -3.19
C ALA A 147 -1.73 -18.32 -2.49
N VAL A 148 -0.56 -17.92 -3.01
CA VAL A 148 0.21 -16.79 -2.45
C VAL A 148 -0.45 -15.46 -2.78
N VAL A 149 -0.91 -15.26 -4.02
CA VAL A 149 -1.65 -14.04 -4.36
C VAL A 149 -2.89 -13.91 -3.47
N THR A 150 -3.71 -14.96 -3.41
CA THR A 150 -5.01 -14.94 -2.73
C THR A 150 -4.91 -14.87 -1.21
N ASN A 151 -4.00 -15.62 -0.60
CA ASN A 151 -3.97 -15.75 0.86
C ASN A 151 -2.90 -14.87 1.52
N ASP A 152 -1.93 -14.37 0.77
CA ASP A 152 -0.79 -13.63 1.33
C ASP A 152 -0.62 -12.23 0.77
N LEU A 153 -0.91 -11.96 -0.50
CA LEU A 153 -0.60 -10.67 -1.12
C LEU A 153 -1.81 -9.73 -1.25
N SER A 154 -3.02 -10.28 -1.40
CA SER A 154 -4.28 -9.51 -1.41
C SER A 154 -4.90 -9.32 -0.01
N VAL A 155 -4.18 -9.71 1.04
CA VAL A 155 -4.54 -9.42 2.43
C VAL A 155 -4.08 -8.02 2.80
N GLY A 156 -4.93 -7.29 3.51
CA GLY A 156 -4.67 -5.92 3.96
C GLY A 156 -3.34 -5.79 4.73
N GLY A 157 -2.48 -4.84 4.34
CA GLY A 157 -1.22 -4.57 5.02
C GLY A 157 -0.07 -5.52 4.66
N ALA A 158 -0.30 -6.49 3.75
CA ALA A 158 0.68 -7.51 3.43
C ALA A 158 1.92 -6.98 2.68
N VAL A 159 1.72 -6.18 1.63
CA VAL A 159 2.81 -5.57 0.85
C VAL A 159 2.96 -4.10 1.21
N TYR A 160 1.86 -3.36 1.26
CA TYR A 160 1.80 -1.95 1.65
C TYR A 160 0.83 -1.75 2.80
N THR A 161 1.16 -0.86 3.73
CA THR A 161 0.32 -0.49 4.87
C THR A 161 0.41 1.01 5.15
N VAL A 162 -0.69 1.60 5.62
CA VAL A 162 -0.71 2.97 6.14
C VAL A 162 -0.46 2.94 7.64
N SER A 163 0.41 3.82 8.13
CA SER A 163 0.65 4.04 9.56
C SER A 163 0.72 5.53 9.88
N THR A 164 0.49 5.86 11.15
CA THR A 164 0.72 7.18 11.73
C THR A 164 2.16 7.38 12.21
N SER A 165 2.98 6.32 12.21
CA SER A 165 4.41 6.36 12.55
C SER A 165 5.28 6.51 11.30
N THR A 166 6.39 7.24 11.42
CA THR A 166 7.45 7.27 10.40
C THR A 166 8.29 5.98 10.39
N THR A 167 8.19 5.15 11.43
CA THR A 167 8.94 3.89 11.57
C THR A 167 8.03 2.74 11.98
N GLU A 168 8.05 1.65 11.20
CA GLU A 168 7.24 0.46 11.43
C GLU A 168 8.07 -0.83 11.40
N ALA A 169 7.85 -1.72 12.36
CA ALA A 169 8.64 -2.94 12.51
C ALA A 169 8.45 -3.90 11.32
N GLY A 170 9.53 -4.20 10.61
CA GLY A 170 9.49 -5.07 9.43
C GLY A 170 8.92 -4.41 8.18
N TYR A 171 8.85 -3.07 8.16
CA TYR A 171 8.53 -2.26 7.00
C TYR A 171 9.61 -1.20 6.75
N THR A 172 9.56 -0.60 5.56
CA THR A 172 10.33 0.58 5.16
C THR A 172 9.36 1.64 4.68
N GLU A 173 9.48 2.88 5.18
CA GLU A 173 8.67 4.01 4.75
C GLU A 173 8.96 4.32 3.26
N VAL A 174 7.91 4.54 2.47
CA VAL A 174 7.99 4.55 1.00
C VAL A 174 8.54 5.87 0.46
N SER A 175 8.29 7.00 1.11
CA SER A 175 8.87 8.28 0.71
C SER A 175 10.39 8.32 0.90
N GLY A 176 10.89 7.67 1.96
CA GLY A 176 12.30 7.67 2.37
C GLY A 176 12.72 8.90 3.18
N ASP A 177 11.86 9.92 3.27
CA ASP A 177 12.17 11.24 3.81
C ASP A 177 11.12 11.69 4.84
N GLU A 178 10.50 10.74 5.56
CA GLU A 178 9.46 11.00 6.56
C GLU A 178 8.33 11.92 6.04
N THR A 179 7.99 11.77 4.76
CA THR A 179 7.01 12.63 4.09
C THR A 179 5.64 11.95 4.11
N PRO A 180 4.66 12.49 4.85
CA PRO A 180 3.32 11.92 4.84
C PRO A 180 2.64 12.14 3.48
N PHE A 181 1.87 11.15 3.04
CA PHE A 181 1.11 11.26 1.78
C PHE A 181 -0.30 11.84 2.01
N PHE A 182 -0.77 11.86 3.26
CA PHE A 182 -1.99 12.51 3.71
C PHE A 182 -1.75 13.11 5.09
N LEU A 183 -2.20 14.34 5.31
CA LEU A 183 -2.13 15.01 6.61
C LEU A 183 -3.54 15.46 6.99
N ASP A 184 -3.86 15.26 8.26
CA ASP A 184 -5.00 15.88 8.91
C ASP A 184 -4.53 17.16 9.60
N THR A 185 -4.97 18.31 9.08
CA THR A 185 -4.78 19.61 9.71
C THR A 185 -6.12 20.23 10.05
N ARG A 186 -6.13 21.04 11.11
CA ARG A 186 -7.34 21.72 11.59
C ARG A 186 -7.01 23.13 12.03
N ALA A 187 -8.01 24.01 12.07
CA ALA A 187 -7.88 25.30 12.75
C ALA A 187 -7.40 25.10 14.19
N ASN A 188 -6.52 25.98 14.65
CA ASN A 188 -6.03 26.08 16.02
C ASN A 188 -6.60 27.34 16.68
N PRO A 189 -7.75 27.26 17.38
CA PRO A 189 -8.36 28.43 18.02
C PRO A 189 -7.43 29.19 18.96
N ALA A 190 -6.50 28.49 19.62
CA ALA A 190 -5.53 29.11 20.53
C ALA A 190 -4.42 29.90 19.82
N GLY A 191 -4.28 29.73 18.50
CA GLY A 191 -3.33 30.45 17.66
C GLY A 191 -3.88 31.74 17.07
N TYR A 192 -5.19 31.98 17.15
CA TYR A 192 -5.80 33.23 16.70
C TYR A 192 -5.71 34.29 17.81
N ASN A 193 -5.33 35.51 17.44
CA ASN A 193 -5.11 36.61 18.36
C ASN A 193 -5.67 37.90 17.79
N ALA A 194 -6.58 38.55 18.52
CA ALA A 194 -7.20 39.80 18.09
C ALA A 194 -6.15 40.88 17.78
N ALA A 195 -5.05 40.96 18.56
CA ALA A 195 -3.99 41.94 18.34
C ALA A 195 -3.21 41.76 17.02
N GLU A 196 -3.43 40.64 16.34
CA GLU A 196 -2.77 40.28 15.07
C GLU A 196 -3.73 40.40 13.88
N ILE A 197 -4.91 41.00 14.03
CA ILE A 197 -5.84 41.20 12.90
C ILE A 197 -5.25 42.18 11.88
N PRO A 198 -5.20 41.84 10.56
CA PRO A 198 -5.52 40.52 10.00
C PRO A 198 -4.38 39.51 10.20
N GLU A 199 -4.70 38.25 10.50
CA GLU A 199 -3.67 37.22 10.63
C GLU A 199 -2.79 37.12 9.37
N THR A 200 -1.48 37.20 9.60
CA THR A 200 -0.46 37.14 8.55
C THR A 200 0.22 35.77 8.45
N GLU A 201 0.06 34.89 9.43
CA GLU A 201 0.78 33.61 9.52
C GLU A 201 -0.16 32.41 9.75
N ASP A 202 -0.17 31.49 8.78
CA ASP A 202 -0.94 30.23 8.82
C ASP A 202 -0.32 29.21 9.80
N SER A 203 0.96 29.34 10.13
CA SER A 203 1.72 28.40 10.99
C SER A 203 1.27 28.39 12.46
N THR A 204 0.67 29.48 12.96
CA THR A 204 0.16 29.55 14.34
C THR A 204 -1.33 29.18 14.41
N THR A 205 -2.08 29.53 13.36
CA THR A 205 -3.54 29.36 13.25
C THR A 205 -3.96 27.99 12.73
N THR A 206 -3.02 27.19 12.23
CA THR A 206 -3.24 25.79 11.84
C THR A 206 -2.51 24.83 12.78
N GLN A 207 -3.19 23.78 13.22
CA GLN A 207 -2.60 22.66 13.95
C GLN A 207 -2.52 21.40 13.08
N GLU A 208 -1.38 20.72 13.13
CA GLU A 208 -1.25 19.35 12.63
C GLU A 208 -1.88 18.39 13.65
N VAL A 209 -2.86 17.60 13.20
CA VAL A 209 -3.59 16.65 14.05
C VAL A 209 -2.99 15.26 13.91
N GLN A 210 -2.78 14.81 12.67
CA GLN A 210 -2.25 13.48 12.40
C GLN A 210 -1.62 13.39 11.01
N ASN A 211 -0.42 12.81 10.94
CA ASN A 211 0.25 12.47 9.69
C ASN A 211 0.08 10.99 9.35
N TYR A 212 -0.01 10.68 8.06
CA TYR A 212 -0.15 9.31 7.56
C TYR A 212 0.91 8.99 6.51
N TYR A 213 1.63 7.90 6.77
CA TYR A 213 2.79 7.43 6.02
C TYR A 213 2.49 6.11 5.34
N LEU A 214 3.06 5.93 4.15
CA LEU A 214 2.96 4.68 3.42
C LEU A 214 4.20 3.83 3.70
N HIS A 215 3.98 2.58 4.08
CA HIS A 215 5.04 1.64 4.43
C HIS A 215 5.00 0.42 3.51
N LYS A 216 6.16 -0.04 3.06
CA LYS A 216 6.32 -1.27 2.26
C LYS A 216 6.94 -2.37 3.11
N LYS A 217 6.42 -3.60 3.01
CA LYS A 217 6.93 -4.76 3.74
C LYS A 217 8.36 -5.08 3.36
N ASN A 218 9.20 -5.32 4.36
CA ASN A 218 10.57 -5.74 4.15
C ASN A 218 10.63 -7.20 3.70
N TYR A 219 11.50 -7.46 2.74
CA TYR A 219 11.84 -8.79 2.31
C TYR A 219 12.71 -9.51 3.35
N VAL A 220 12.45 -10.81 3.53
CA VAL A 220 13.33 -11.73 4.25
C VAL A 220 13.77 -12.83 3.28
N THR A 221 15.07 -13.11 3.24
CA THR A 221 15.63 -14.18 2.41
C THR A 221 14.92 -15.50 2.71
N PRO A 222 14.23 -16.11 1.73
CA PRO A 222 13.46 -17.31 1.97
C PRO A 222 14.38 -18.52 2.07
N ALA A 223 14.02 -19.44 2.97
CA ALA A 223 14.65 -20.74 3.12
C ALA A 223 13.64 -21.83 2.76
N TYR A 224 14.01 -22.71 1.84
CA TYR A 224 13.19 -23.83 1.39
C TYR A 224 14.07 -24.95 0.85
N GLN A 225 13.54 -26.18 0.85
CA GLN A 225 14.16 -27.28 0.14
C GLN A 225 14.00 -27.06 -1.37
N ALA A 226 15.10 -26.96 -2.11
CA ALA A 226 15.06 -26.79 -3.54
C ALA A 226 14.44 -28.02 -4.22
N PRO A 227 13.43 -27.84 -5.09
CA PRO A 227 12.91 -28.93 -5.89
C PRO A 227 13.92 -29.35 -6.98
N ALA A 228 13.83 -30.60 -7.41
CA ALA A 228 14.60 -31.13 -8.52
C ALA A 228 13.97 -30.72 -9.86
N ARG A 229 14.79 -30.58 -10.91
CA ARG A 229 14.33 -30.39 -12.30
C ARG A 229 15.16 -31.22 -13.28
N LEU A 230 14.71 -31.30 -14.53
CA LEU A 230 15.47 -31.90 -15.63
C LEU A 230 16.45 -30.91 -16.27
N THR A 231 17.54 -31.42 -16.83
CA THR A 231 18.39 -30.70 -17.77
C THR A 231 17.96 -31.01 -19.21
N SER A 232 18.48 -30.26 -20.18
CA SER A 232 18.27 -30.53 -21.62
C SER A 232 18.78 -31.90 -22.07
N THR A 233 19.69 -32.50 -21.31
CA THR A 233 20.22 -33.85 -21.53
C THR A 233 19.43 -34.93 -20.79
N GLY A 234 18.34 -34.57 -20.09
CA GLY A 234 17.51 -35.50 -19.33
C GLY A 234 18.06 -35.90 -17.96
N ASN A 235 19.12 -35.24 -17.48
CA ASN A 235 19.64 -35.47 -16.14
C ASN A 235 18.77 -34.79 -15.09
N ILE A 236 18.69 -35.36 -13.89
CA ILE A 236 18.00 -34.75 -12.76
C ILE A 236 19.02 -33.97 -11.94
N ILE A 237 18.70 -32.71 -11.64
CA ILE A 237 19.55 -31.84 -10.84
C ILE A 237 18.74 -31.14 -9.75
N THR A 238 19.42 -30.67 -8.71
CA THR A 238 18.91 -29.70 -7.73
C THR A 238 19.54 -28.35 -8.03
N PRO A 239 18.85 -27.42 -8.72
CA PRO A 239 19.36 -26.08 -8.98
C PRO A 239 19.67 -25.31 -7.69
N SER A 240 20.52 -24.30 -7.79
CA SER A 240 20.77 -23.39 -6.67
C SER A 240 19.51 -22.64 -6.26
N THR A 241 19.43 -22.23 -4.99
CA THR A 241 18.35 -21.38 -4.48
C THR A 241 18.22 -20.08 -5.27
N GLU A 242 19.33 -19.51 -5.73
CA GLU A 242 19.31 -18.31 -6.58
C GLU A 242 18.61 -18.57 -7.93
N THR A 243 18.94 -19.69 -8.58
CA THR A 243 18.28 -20.09 -9.84
C THR A 243 16.77 -20.24 -9.64
N TRP A 244 16.36 -20.87 -8.53
CA TRP A 244 14.94 -21.04 -8.21
C TRP A 244 14.27 -19.71 -7.85
N ASN A 245 14.95 -18.83 -7.12
CA ASN A 245 14.43 -17.52 -6.77
C ASN A 245 14.13 -16.67 -8.02
N THR A 246 14.98 -16.72 -9.05
CA THR A 246 14.71 -16.04 -10.33
C THR A 246 13.43 -16.58 -10.97
N VAL A 247 13.26 -17.90 -11.01
CA VAL A 247 12.06 -18.54 -11.57
C VAL A 247 10.82 -18.14 -10.77
N PHE A 248 10.83 -18.32 -9.45
CA PHE A 248 9.69 -18.03 -8.58
C PHE A 248 9.30 -16.55 -8.60
N GLN A 249 10.29 -15.64 -8.59
CA GLN A 249 10.06 -14.21 -8.67
C GLN A 249 9.40 -13.82 -10.00
N SER A 250 9.86 -14.37 -11.14
CA SER A 250 9.24 -14.08 -12.43
C SER A 250 7.78 -14.51 -12.49
N ILE A 251 7.46 -15.70 -11.95
CA ILE A 251 6.10 -16.26 -11.91
C ILE A 251 5.17 -15.42 -11.05
N ILE A 252 5.55 -15.11 -9.80
CA ILE A 252 4.67 -14.35 -8.90
C ILE A 252 4.45 -12.91 -9.37
N ARG A 253 5.50 -12.28 -9.94
CA ARG A 253 5.40 -10.93 -10.50
C ARG A 253 4.46 -10.89 -11.71
N TYR A 254 4.59 -11.85 -12.62
CA TYR A 254 3.71 -11.93 -13.78
C TYR A 254 2.26 -12.19 -13.38
N MET A 255 2.05 -13.12 -12.44
CA MET A 255 0.71 -13.44 -11.95
C MET A 255 0.00 -12.20 -11.37
N ALA A 256 0.64 -11.53 -10.42
CA ALA A 256 0.08 -10.35 -9.77
C ALA A 256 -0.14 -9.14 -10.71
N ALA A 257 0.53 -9.09 -11.86
CA ALA A 257 0.36 -8.00 -12.82
C ALA A 257 -0.69 -8.31 -13.90
N ASN A 258 -0.67 -9.53 -14.46
CA ASN A 258 -1.29 -9.84 -15.75
C ASN A 258 -2.37 -10.94 -15.71
N VAL A 259 -2.28 -11.90 -14.79
CA VAL A 259 -3.18 -13.06 -14.80
C VAL A 259 -4.53 -12.67 -14.20
N GLU A 260 -5.58 -12.73 -15.02
CA GLU A 260 -6.96 -12.40 -14.61
C GLU A 260 -7.42 -13.23 -13.41
N GLY A 261 -8.15 -12.59 -12.49
CA GLY A 261 -8.55 -13.20 -11.23
C GLY A 261 -7.42 -13.26 -10.19
N TYR A 262 -6.19 -12.86 -10.53
CA TYR A 262 -5.02 -12.82 -9.65
C TYR A 262 -4.24 -11.50 -9.73
N ARG A 263 -4.77 -10.49 -10.41
CA ARG A 263 -4.10 -9.19 -10.53
C ARG A 263 -4.29 -8.42 -9.23
N LEU A 264 -3.19 -7.99 -8.63
CA LEU A 264 -3.25 -7.12 -7.45
C LEU A 264 -3.50 -5.68 -7.87
N ARG A 265 -4.45 -5.00 -7.23
CA ARG A 265 -4.70 -3.57 -7.42
C ARG A 265 -4.93 -2.90 -6.08
N TYR A 266 -4.39 -1.71 -5.95
CA TYR A 266 -4.64 -0.82 -4.83
C TYR A 266 -5.59 0.29 -5.24
N SER A 267 -6.34 0.78 -4.26
CA SER A 267 -7.26 1.91 -4.41
C SER A 267 -7.43 2.65 -3.10
N ILE A 268 -7.98 3.86 -3.15
CA ILE A 268 -8.48 4.56 -1.95
C ILE A 268 -10.00 4.37 -1.90
N ASN A 269 -10.52 3.88 -0.78
CA ASN A 269 -11.96 3.60 -0.56
C ASN A 269 -12.61 2.68 -1.60
N GLY A 270 -11.82 1.94 -2.37
CA GLY A 270 -12.34 0.93 -3.29
C GLY A 270 -12.74 -0.37 -2.60
N SER A 271 -12.88 -1.42 -3.39
CA SER A 271 -13.13 -2.77 -2.89
C SER A 271 -11.85 -3.43 -2.36
N GLY A 272 -12.04 -4.50 -1.58
CA GLY A 272 -10.94 -5.32 -1.05
C GLY A 272 -10.64 -5.05 0.42
N SER A 273 -9.43 -5.43 0.85
CA SER A 273 -9.00 -5.42 2.25
C SER A 273 -8.32 -4.11 2.62
N THR A 274 -8.60 -3.56 3.82
CA THR A 274 -7.93 -2.35 4.34
C THR A 274 -6.46 -2.60 4.64
N CYS A 275 -5.59 -1.73 4.13
CA CYS A 275 -4.15 -1.77 4.30
C CYS A 275 -3.69 -0.82 5.41
N GLY A 276 -3.83 -1.27 6.66
CA GLY A 276 -3.36 -0.52 7.82
C GLY A 276 -4.39 0.46 8.36
N THR A 277 -3.93 1.65 8.76
CA THR A 277 -4.73 2.64 9.46
C THR A 277 -5.65 3.41 8.51
N ALA A 278 -6.90 3.62 8.92
CA ALA A 278 -7.81 4.54 8.24
C ALA A 278 -7.39 5.99 8.48
N MET A 279 -7.36 6.79 7.42
CA MET A 279 -6.96 8.19 7.45
C MET A 279 -8.18 9.07 7.62
N THR A 280 -8.20 9.91 8.65
CA THR A 280 -9.34 10.81 8.91
C THR A 280 -9.01 12.24 8.54
N ASP A 281 -9.96 12.92 7.91
CA ASP A 281 -10.02 14.38 7.83
C ASP A 281 -10.87 14.90 8.99
N THR A 282 -10.32 15.75 9.85
CA THR A 282 -11.06 16.36 10.96
C THR A 282 -11.14 17.87 10.86
N ARG A 283 -12.33 18.41 11.13
CA ARG A 283 -12.59 19.86 11.10
C ARG A 283 -13.39 20.27 12.34
N LEU A 284 -13.26 21.53 12.76
CA LEU A 284 -14.17 22.10 13.76
C LEU A 284 -15.54 22.35 13.13
N GLU A 285 -16.61 21.98 13.82
CA GLU A 285 -18.00 22.11 13.40
C GLU A 285 -18.87 22.64 14.54
N GLY A 286 -20.01 23.23 14.17
CA GLY A 286 -21.06 23.67 15.11
C GLY A 286 -20.72 24.91 15.92
N GLY A 287 -19.77 25.72 15.46
CA GLY A 287 -19.51 27.08 15.94
C GLY A 287 -20.02 28.13 14.95
N ASP A 288 -20.20 29.36 15.44
CA ASP A 288 -20.73 30.51 14.68
C ASP A 288 -19.67 31.62 14.55
N GLY A 289 -18.38 31.26 14.64
CA GLY A 289 -17.28 32.21 14.65
C GLY A 289 -17.11 32.92 15.99
N VAL A 290 -15.88 33.34 16.28
CA VAL A 290 -15.59 34.26 17.39
C VAL A 290 -15.32 35.64 16.83
N TYR A 291 -16.28 36.55 16.95
CA TYR A 291 -16.08 37.95 16.63
C TYR A 291 -15.00 38.58 17.52
N GLN A 292 -13.97 39.13 16.88
CA GLN A 292 -12.84 39.78 17.52
C GLN A 292 -12.60 41.15 16.90
N THR A 293 -12.09 42.06 17.71
CA THR A 293 -11.86 43.46 17.32
C THR A 293 -10.45 43.91 17.72
N PHE A 294 -9.85 44.78 16.90
CA PHE A 294 -8.55 45.36 17.18
C PHE A 294 -8.43 46.79 16.65
N GLU A 295 -8.16 47.73 17.55
CA GLU A 295 -7.87 49.12 17.20
C GLU A 295 -6.37 49.22 16.87
N ALA A 296 -6.04 49.18 15.58
CA ALA A 296 -4.66 49.26 15.11
C ALA A 296 -4.12 50.70 15.20
N SER A 297 -5.00 51.69 15.06
CA SER A 297 -4.73 53.11 15.30
C SER A 297 -6.04 53.88 15.52
N VAL A 298 -5.95 55.18 15.82
CA VAL A 298 -7.11 56.06 16.09
C VAL A 298 -8.16 56.05 14.96
N ASP A 299 -7.74 55.82 13.71
CA ASP A 299 -8.59 55.78 12.52
C ASP A 299 -8.53 54.42 11.80
N ASP A 300 -8.21 53.32 12.51
CA ASP A 300 -8.15 51.96 11.95
C ASP A 300 -8.71 50.93 12.94
N TYR A 301 -10.02 50.74 12.89
CA TYR A 301 -10.76 49.78 13.70
C TYR A 301 -11.02 48.53 12.89
N ARG A 302 -10.43 47.40 13.29
CA ARG A 302 -10.53 46.13 12.57
C ARG A 302 -11.43 45.15 13.30
N SER A 303 -12.20 44.38 12.55
CA SER A 303 -13.00 43.26 13.07
C SER A 303 -12.80 42.03 12.20
N GLN A 304 -12.81 40.85 12.82
CA GLN A 304 -12.67 39.57 12.12
C GLN A 304 -13.28 38.45 12.95
N GLU A 305 -13.78 37.40 12.28
CA GLU A 305 -14.34 36.23 12.95
C GLU A 305 -13.39 35.03 12.83
N PHE A 306 -13.01 34.48 13.98
CA PHE A 306 -12.08 33.37 14.08
C PHE A 306 -12.81 32.03 14.21
N PRO A 307 -12.22 30.91 13.73
CA PRO A 307 -12.83 29.59 13.87
C PRO A 307 -13.06 29.15 15.33
N ASP A 308 -14.20 28.52 15.58
CA ASP A 308 -14.57 27.88 16.84
C ASP A 308 -15.31 26.55 16.61
N GLY A 309 -15.99 26.05 17.65
CA GLY A 309 -16.73 24.79 17.60
C GLY A 309 -15.95 23.58 18.10
N SER A 310 -16.42 22.38 17.72
CA SER A 310 -15.89 21.10 18.21
C SER A 310 -15.40 20.22 17.07
N SER A 311 -14.33 19.46 17.31
CA SER A 311 -13.75 18.56 16.31
C SER A 311 -14.71 17.46 15.89
N THR A 312 -14.88 17.30 14.58
CA THR A 312 -15.68 16.25 13.95
C THR A 312 -14.90 15.60 12.80
N ILE A 313 -15.11 14.30 12.58
CA ILE A 313 -14.58 13.60 11.40
C ILE A 313 -15.46 13.96 10.20
N ILE A 314 -14.87 14.58 9.19
CA ILE A 314 -15.55 14.98 7.94
C ILE A 314 -15.49 13.85 6.93
N SER A 315 -14.31 13.25 6.76
CA SER A 315 -14.08 12.16 5.82
C SER A 315 -13.18 11.08 6.43
N THR A 316 -13.28 9.87 5.90
CA THR A 316 -12.38 8.77 6.21
C THR A 316 -11.94 8.09 4.92
N TYR A 317 -10.64 7.90 4.78
CA TYR A 317 -9.98 7.30 3.63
C TYR A 317 -9.23 6.03 4.05
N GLU A 318 -9.36 4.97 3.27
CA GLU A 318 -8.71 3.70 3.50
C GLU A 318 -7.93 3.31 2.25
N LEU A 319 -6.65 3.01 2.41
CA LEU A 319 -5.93 2.28 1.39
C LEU A 319 -6.49 0.85 1.33
N LYS A 320 -6.87 0.39 0.15
CA LYS A 320 -7.41 -0.95 -0.08
C LYS A 320 -6.52 -1.72 -1.03
N VAL A 321 -6.42 -3.03 -0.84
CA VAL A 321 -5.86 -3.98 -1.81
C VAL A 321 -6.94 -4.96 -2.24
N ASN A 322 -7.02 -5.21 -3.54
CA ASN A 322 -7.94 -6.18 -4.13
C ASN A 322 -7.22 -7.07 -5.15
N GLN A 323 -7.79 -8.24 -5.35
CA GLN A 323 -7.46 -9.19 -6.38
C GLN A 323 -8.55 -9.18 -7.45
N ILE A 324 -8.19 -8.92 -8.70
CA ILE A 324 -9.10 -8.82 -9.85
C ILE A 324 -8.61 -9.60 -11.06
#